data_AF-A0A346XS41-F1
#
_entry.id   AF-A0A346XS41-F1
#
_cell.length_a   1.000
_cell.length_b   1.000
_cell.length_c   1.000
_cell.angle_alpha   90.00
_cell.angle_beta   90.00
_cell.angle_gamma   90.00
#
_symmetry.space_group_name_H-M   'P 1'
#
loop_
_entity.id
_entity.type
_entity.pdbx_description
1 polymer ?
#
loop_
_entity_poly.entity_id
_entity_poly.type
_entity_poly.pdbx_seq_one_letter_code
_entity_poly.pdbx_strand_id
1 'polypeptide(L)'
;MVDGLPSCARRIGGAWRTGGGRAGDEDVMTTQQTFKRRVRERMARTGERYAQARRVLLEQQAATPRVGGRGWVSQPEMSDEAIRANTGRGWNEWCDLIEAFDGHAEGHSAVVEHLMTEHDLTGWWAQGVTVSWERITGQRLPYQQSDGLFGVSKTKTMAVDADELRALLLDPEGRDALFPDMTTELRSRPTSKNVRIAMEEGSVEFTLTPKPNGRTSVNVAHTRLPDHTVVPAWQDFWTEWLEALEKSAG
;
A
#
# COMPACT_ATOMS: atom_id res chain seq x y z
N MET A 1 15.50 16.67 -8.09
CA MET A 1 16.04 15.70 -9.07
C MET A 1 15.75 14.34 -8.47
N VAL A 2 14.73 13.64 -8.98
CA VAL A 2 14.44 12.26 -8.56
C VAL A 2 15.30 11.38 -9.46
N ASP A 3 16.43 10.93 -8.93
CA ASP A 3 17.21 9.89 -9.59
C ASP A 3 16.35 8.62 -9.65
N GLY A 4 16.28 8.02 -10.83
CA GLY A 4 15.38 6.91 -11.10
C GLY A 4 15.77 5.67 -10.31
N LEU A 5 14.81 5.12 -9.56
CA LEU A 5 14.98 3.82 -8.89
C LEU A 5 15.47 2.76 -9.90
N PRO A 6 16.45 1.91 -9.54
CA PRO A 6 16.94 0.86 -10.42
C PRO A 6 15.82 -0.13 -10.76
N SER A 7 15.71 -0.51 -12.03
CA SER A 7 14.72 -1.51 -12.48
C SER A 7 15.16 -2.91 -12.05
N CYS A 8 14.38 -3.57 -11.19
CA CYS A 8 14.64 -4.94 -10.73
C CYS A 8 14.56 -6.00 -11.84
N ALA A 9 13.95 -5.69 -12.99
CA ALA A 9 13.53 -6.66 -14.00
C ALA A 9 14.66 -7.45 -14.69
N ARG A 10 15.95 -7.19 -14.39
CA ARG A 10 17.08 -7.75 -15.16
C ARG A 10 18.05 -8.65 -14.38
N ARG A 11 17.90 -8.90 -13.06
CA ARG A 11 19.00 -9.55 -12.30
C ARG A 11 18.69 -10.53 -11.16
N ILE A 12 17.43 -10.86 -10.85
CA ILE A 12 17.10 -11.86 -9.78
C ILE A 12 17.37 -13.34 -10.23
N GLY A 13 17.67 -13.57 -11.51
CA GLY A 13 17.63 -14.88 -12.17
C GLY A 13 18.78 -15.87 -11.91
N GLY A 14 19.54 -15.78 -10.81
CA GLY A 14 20.67 -16.67 -10.55
C GLY A 14 20.39 -17.89 -9.67
N ALA A 15 19.34 -17.86 -8.83
CA ALA A 15 19.28 -18.74 -7.65
C ALA A 15 18.18 -19.83 -7.66
N TRP A 16 17.27 -19.83 -8.62
CA TRP A 16 16.04 -20.63 -8.53
C TRP A 16 16.02 -21.76 -9.58
N ARG A 17 15.80 -23.00 -9.13
CA ARG A 17 15.72 -24.21 -9.97
C ARG A 17 14.26 -24.68 -10.05
N THR A 18 13.81 -24.99 -11.27
CA THR A 18 12.42 -24.97 -11.81
C THR A 18 11.45 -26.09 -11.39
N GLY A 19 10.13 -25.82 -11.45
CA GLY A 19 9.07 -26.85 -11.38
C GLY A 19 7.59 -26.43 -11.56
N GLY A 20 7.19 -25.94 -12.75
CA GLY A 20 5.91 -26.15 -13.50
C GLY A 20 4.49 -26.17 -12.84
N GLY A 21 3.58 -25.34 -13.39
CA GLY A 21 2.14 -25.70 -13.61
C GLY A 21 1.06 -24.69 -13.17
N ARG A 22 0.30 -24.13 -14.13
CA ARG A 22 -0.78 -23.10 -13.98
C ARG A 22 -2.21 -23.68 -13.91
N ALA A 23 -3.09 -22.99 -13.18
CA ALA A 23 -4.50 -22.59 -13.47
C ALA A 23 -5.07 -21.98 -12.16
N GLY A 24 -5.86 -20.90 -12.05
CA GLY A 24 -6.76 -20.15 -12.92
C GLY A 24 -8.01 -19.93 -12.06
N ASP A 25 -8.29 -18.71 -11.58
CA ASP A 25 -9.51 -18.45 -10.77
C ASP A 25 -10.00 -16.99 -10.89
N GLU A 26 -11.32 -16.84 -10.82
CA GLU A 26 -12.16 -15.77 -11.36
C GLU A 26 -12.10 -14.42 -10.59
N ASP A 27 -12.16 -13.32 -11.34
CA ASP A 27 -11.76 -11.95 -10.95
C ASP A 27 -12.97 -11.12 -10.47
N VAL A 28 -13.13 -10.97 -9.15
CA VAL A 28 -14.01 -9.93 -8.57
C VAL A 28 -13.29 -8.58 -8.71
N MET A 29 -13.69 -7.81 -9.73
CA MET A 29 -13.00 -6.56 -10.07
C MET A 29 -13.07 -5.51 -8.95
N THR A 30 -11.92 -5.21 -8.38
CA THR A 30 -11.79 -4.17 -7.33
C THR A 30 -11.78 -2.76 -7.94
N THR A 31 -12.19 -1.74 -7.18
CA THR A 31 -12.21 -0.32 -7.61
C THR A 31 -10.86 0.15 -8.17
N GLN A 32 -9.77 -0.40 -7.64
CA GLN A 32 -8.40 -0.16 -8.11
C GLN A 32 -8.13 -0.77 -9.50
N GLN A 33 -8.66 -1.96 -9.80
CA GLN A 33 -8.57 -2.56 -11.13
C GLN A 33 -9.38 -1.76 -12.17
N THR A 34 -10.57 -1.27 -11.80
CA THR A 34 -11.39 -0.39 -12.65
C THR A 34 -10.69 0.91 -12.99
N PHE A 35 -9.97 1.50 -12.03
CA PHE A 35 -9.15 2.69 -12.27
C PHE A 35 -7.96 2.40 -13.19
N LYS A 36 -7.22 1.31 -12.95
CA LYS A 36 -6.11 0.88 -13.82
C LYS A 36 -6.58 0.62 -15.25
N ARG A 37 -7.78 0.05 -15.44
CA ARG A 37 -8.39 -0.13 -16.77
C ARG A 37 -8.62 1.21 -17.47
N ARG A 38 -9.21 2.18 -16.78
CA ARG A 38 -9.43 3.54 -17.33
C ARG A 38 -8.13 4.26 -17.71
N VAL A 39 -7.06 4.08 -16.93
CA VAL A 39 -5.73 4.62 -17.28
C VAL A 39 -5.21 3.97 -18.57
N ARG A 40 -5.29 2.64 -18.70
CA ARG A 40 -4.86 1.92 -19.92
C ARG A 40 -5.67 2.30 -21.15
N GLU A 41 -6.99 2.40 -21.03
CA GLU A 41 -7.87 2.86 -22.10
C GLU A 41 -7.52 4.27 -22.57
N ARG A 42 -7.19 5.18 -21.63
CA ARG A 42 -6.75 6.53 -21.97
C ARG A 42 -5.38 6.52 -22.66
N MET A 43 -4.42 5.76 -22.16
CA MET A 43 -3.10 5.61 -22.80
C MET A 43 -3.25 5.11 -24.24
N ALA A 44 -4.08 4.09 -24.46
CA ALA A 44 -4.34 3.55 -25.79
C ALA A 44 -4.99 4.57 -26.73
N ARG A 45 -5.88 5.42 -26.21
CA ARG A 45 -6.60 6.44 -26.99
C ARG A 45 -5.76 7.69 -27.29
N THR A 46 -4.84 8.06 -26.41
CA THR A 46 -4.16 9.38 -26.44
C THR A 46 -2.66 9.30 -26.68
N GLY A 47 -2.05 8.11 -26.57
CA GLY A 47 -0.59 7.94 -26.63
C GLY A 47 0.15 8.51 -25.41
N GLU A 48 -0.57 8.97 -24.39
CA GLU A 48 -0.01 9.52 -23.16
C GLU A 48 0.76 8.45 -22.37
N ARG A 49 1.87 8.85 -21.73
CA ARG A 49 2.60 7.98 -20.78
C ARG A 49 1.75 7.79 -19.52
N TYR A 50 1.90 6.64 -18.84
CA TYR A 50 1.05 6.23 -17.71
C TYR A 50 0.88 7.32 -16.62
N ALA A 51 1.97 8.00 -16.23
CA ALA A 51 1.92 9.07 -15.24
C ALA A 51 1.03 10.24 -15.66
N GLN A 52 1.03 10.59 -16.94
CA GLN A 52 0.22 11.68 -17.51
C GLN A 52 -1.26 11.27 -17.61
N ALA A 53 -1.53 10.07 -18.13
CA ALA A 53 -2.89 9.53 -18.20
C ALA A 53 -3.52 9.36 -16.81
N ARG A 54 -2.73 8.92 -15.82
CA ARG A 54 -3.14 8.80 -14.42
C ARG A 54 -3.42 10.17 -13.79
N ARG A 55 -2.54 11.15 -14.00
CA ARG A 55 -2.72 12.51 -13.48
C ARG A 55 -4.00 13.16 -14.00
N VAL A 56 -4.26 13.08 -15.30
CA VAL A 56 -5.47 13.67 -15.89
C VAL A 56 -6.74 12.99 -15.39
N LEU A 57 -6.74 11.67 -15.22
CA LEU A 57 -7.91 10.97 -14.65
C LEU A 57 -8.15 11.33 -13.18
N LEU A 58 -7.09 11.57 -12.40
CA LEU A 58 -7.20 12.07 -11.03
C LEU A 58 -7.73 13.51 -10.99
N GLU A 59 -7.25 14.38 -11.88
CA GLU A 59 -7.74 15.76 -12.02
C GLU A 59 -9.21 15.79 -12.47
N GLN A 60 -9.61 14.91 -13.38
CA GLN A 60 -11.01 14.76 -13.82
C GLN A 60 -11.91 14.19 -12.72
N GLN A 61 -11.40 13.24 -11.92
CA GLN A 61 -12.10 12.73 -10.74
C GLN A 61 -12.22 13.80 -9.64
N ALA A 62 -11.23 14.69 -9.53
CA ALA A 62 -11.28 15.85 -8.66
C ALA A 62 -12.25 16.94 -9.18
N ALA A 63 -12.40 17.08 -10.50
CA ALA A 63 -13.26 18.06 -11.15
C ALA A 63 -14.71 17.60 -11.37
N THR A 64 -15.03 16.33 -11.11
CA THR A 64 -16.41 15.82 -11.18
C THR A 64 -17.21 16.42 -10.02
N PRO A 65 -18.38 17.04 -10.26
CA PRO A 65 -19.20 17.61 -9.19
C PRO A 65 -19.54 16.53 -8.16
N ARG A 66 -19.07 16.75 -6.94
CA ARG A 66 -19.20 15.80 -5.82
C ARG A 66 -20.59 15.96 -5.22
N VAL A 67 -21.30 14.85 -5.10
CA VAL A 67 -22.57 14.82 -4.36
C VAL A 67 -22.23 15.00 -2.87
N GLY A 68 -22.63 16.15 -2.30
CA GLY A 68 -22.63 16.38 -0.84
C GLY A 68 -21.54 17.33 -0.30
N GLY A 69 -21.77 18.64 -0.41
CA GLY A 69 -21.41 19.70 0.57
C GLY A 69 -19.95 19.98 0.96
N ARG A 70 -19.14 18.96 1.30
CA ARG A 70 -17.79 19.10 1.86
C ARG A 70 -16.73 18.90 0.77
N GLY A 71 -15.76 19.81 0.68
CA GLY A 71 -14.64 19.71 -0.26
C GLY A 71 -13.57 18.72 0.20
N TRP A 72 -13.80 17.41 0.05
CA TRP A 72 -12.83 16.38 0.47
C TRP A 72 -11.46 16.55 -0.18
N VAL A 73 -10.39 16.55 0.62
CA VAL A 73 -9.00 16.63 0.15
C VAL A 73 -8.52 15.28 -0.40
N SER A 74 -8.92 14.18 0.25
CA SER A 74 -8.66 12.82 -0.20
C SER A 74 -9.88 11.91 0.00
N GLN A 75 -9.91 10.81 -0.74
CA GLN A 75 -10.92 9.76 -0.57
C GLN A 75 -10.67 8.95 0.72
N PRO A 76 -11.73 8.54 1.43
CA PRO A 76 -11.65 7.65 2.60
C PRO A 76 -11.37 6.19 2.20
N GLU A 77 -11.24 5.30 3.19
CA GLU A 77 -10.87 3.89 2.95
C GLU A 77 -11.93 3.03 2.27
N MET A 78 -13.20 3.41 2.40
CA MET A 78 -14.34 2.72 1.79
C MET A 78 -15.40 3.74 1.34
N SER A 79 -16.41 3.27 0.60
CA SER A 79 -17.47 4.15 0.09
C SER A 79 -18.37 4.70 1.21
N ASP A 80 -19.09 5.79 0.92
CA ASP A 80 -20.05 6.39 1.87
C ASP A 80 -21.17 5.41 2.23
N GLU A 81 -21.63 4.63 1.25
CA GLU A 81 -22.66 3.60 1.45
C GLU A 81 -22.16 2.49 2.38
N ALA A 82 -20.89 2.07 2.21
CA ALA A 82 -20.29 1.03 3.03
C ALA A 82 -20.15 1.46 4.49
N ILE A 83 -19.66 2.69 4.75
CA ILE A 83 -19.55 3.17 6.13
C ILE A 83 -20.92 3.36 6.76
N ARG A 84 -21.89 3.94 6.03
CA ARG A 84 -23.25 4.15 6.52
C ARG A 84 -23.93 2.84 6.90
N ALA A 85 -23.78 1.79 6.08
CA ALA A 85 -24.37 0.49 6.36
C ALA A 85 -23.82 -0.16 7.64
N ASN A 86 -22.57 0.12 8.00
CA ASN A 86 -21.91 -0.51 9.14
C ASN A 86 -21.93 0.33 10.43
N THR A 87 -21.94 1.65 10.32
CA THR A 87 -21.83 2.55 11.48
C THR A 87 -23.03 3.48 11.62
N GLY A 88 -24.02 3.38 10.72
CA GLY A 88 -25.23 4.20 10.72
C GLY A 88 -25.07 5.63 10.19
N ARG A 89 -23.85 6.05 9.80
CA ARG A 89 -23.54 7.43 9.38
C ARG A 89 -22.62 7.45 8.17
N GLY A 90 -22.82 8.43 7.29
CA GLY A 90 -21.94 8.72 6.16
C GLY A 90 -20.69 9.48 6.58
N TRP A 91 -19.76 9.67 5.65
CA TRP A 91 -18.47 10.29 5.90
C TRP A 91 -18.57 11.75 6.34
N ASN A 92 -19.44 12.53 5.70
CA ASN A 92 -19.65 13.93 6.08
C ASN A 92 -20.19 14.04 7.53
N GLU A 93 -21.13 13.17 7.90
CA GLU A 93 -21.71 13.16 9.25
C GLU A 93 -20.66 12.78 10.30
N TRP A 94 -19.78 11.82 10.01
CA TRP A 94 -18.66 11.50 10.90
C TRP A 94 -17.67 12.65 11.03
N CYS A 95 -17.35 13.32 9.93
CA CYS A 95 -16.46 14.49 9.98
C CYS A 95 -17.08 15.62 10.81
N ASP A 96 -18.38 15.89 10.65
CA ASP A 96 -19.09 16.91 11.41
C ASP A 96 -19.08 16.57 12.91
N LEU A 97 -19.28 15.30 13.29
CA LEU A 97 -19.25 14.86 14.69
C LEU A 97 -17.86 15.01 15.31
N ILE A 98 -16.81 14.61 14.59
CA ILE A 98 -15.44 14.74 15.08
C ILE A 98 -15.05 16.21 15.22
N GLU A 99 -15.42 17.06 14.26
CA GLU A 99 -15.10 18.49 14.30
C GLU A 99 -15.90 19.25 15.37
N ALA A 100 -17.07 18.74 15.76
CA ALA A 100 -17.86 19.26 16.88
C ALA A 100 -17.31 18.84 18.25
N PHE A 101 -16.45 17.82 18.31
CA PHE A 101 -15.77 17.40 19.53
C PHE A 101 -14.55 18.30 19.78
N ASP A 102 -14.58 19.15 20.81
CA ASP A 102 -13.49 20.12 21.10
C ASP A 102 -12.09 19.48 21.23
N GLY A 103 -12.02 18.23 21.70
CA GLY A 103 -10.75 17.51 21.88
C GLY A 103 -10.18 16.89 20.59
N HIS A 104 -10.80 17.06 19.42
CA HIS A 104 -10.28 16.48 18.18
C HIS A 104 -8.89 17.03 17.81
N ALA A 105 -8.59 18.26 18.24
CA ALA A 105 -7.29 18.89 18.04
C ALA A 105 -6.16 18.24 18.86
N GLU A 106 -6.49 17.42 19.87
CA GLU A 106 -5.52 16.64 20.64
C GLU A 106 -4.96 15.43 19.85
N GLY A 107 -5.55 15.15 18.68
CA GLY A 107 -5.03 14.21 17.69
C GLY A 107 -5.73 12.85 17.70
N HIS A 108 -5.20 11.93 16.88
CA HIS A 108 -5.78 10.62 16.56
C HIS A 108 -6.33 9.85 17.76
N SER A 109 -5.54 9.72 18.84
CA SER A 109 -5.93 8.92 20.00
C SER A 109 -7.16 9.48 20.71
N ALA A 110 -7.26 10.80 20.86
CA ALA A 110 -8.41 11.46 21.49
C ALA A 110 -9.68 11.27 20.65
N VAL A 111 -9.57 11.35 19.33
CA VAL A 111 -10.70 11.10 18.41
C VAL A 111 -11.14 9.64 18.48
N VAL A 112 -10.21 8.67 18.46
CA VAL A 112 -10.57 7.24 18.58
C VAL A 112 -11.27 6.95 19.89
N GLU A 113 -10.76 7.46 21.01
CA GLU A 113 -11.37 7.28 22.33
C GLU A 113 -12.78 7.86 22.37
N HIS A 114 -12.95 9.11 21.92
CA HIS A 114 -14.25 9.77 21.85
C HIS A 114 -15.27 8.99 21.00
N LEU A 115 -14.86 8.52 19.83
CA LEU A 115 -15.71 7.71 18.96
C LEU A 115 -16.12 6.37 19.60
N MET A 116 -15.26 5.79 20.43
CA MET A 116 -15.59 4.56 21.16
C MET A 116 -16.53 4.82 22.34
N THR A 117 -16.33 5.91 23.09
CA THR A 117 -17.09 6.19 24.32
C THR A 117 -18.43 6.87 24.07
N GLU A 118 -18.49 7.85 23.15
CA GLU A 118 -19.67 8.68 22.92
C GLU A 118 -20.52 8.22 21.72
N HIS A 119 -19.97 7.34 20.88
CA HIS A 119 -20.63 6.87 19.66
C HIS A 119 -20.68 5.35 19.52
N ASP A 120 -20.31 4.60 20.58
CA ASP A 120 -20.37 3.13 20.67
C ASP A 120 -19.69 2.41 19.48
N LEU A 121 -18.72 3.05 18.83
CA LEU A 121 -17.96 2.39 17.77
C LEU A 121 -17.01 1.36 18.39
N THR A 122 -16.92 0.19 17.76
CA THR A 122 -15.86 -0.76 18.11
C THR A 122 -14.50 -0.16 17.77
N GLY A 123 -13.44 -0.56 18.48
CA GLY A 123 -12.11 0.01 18.28
C GLY A 123 -11.60 -0.08 16.83
N TRP A 124 -12.02 -1.10 16.07
CA TRP A 124 -11.70 -1.19 14.64
C TRP A 124 -12.43 -0.13 13.81
N TRP A 125 -13.73 0.09 14.04
CA TRP A 125 -14.49 1.13 13.35
C TRP A 125 -14.05 2.54 13.74
N ALA A 126 -13.77 2.78 15.02
CA ALA A 126 -13.28 4.07 15.51
C ALA A 126 -11.93 4.45 14.85
N GLN A 127 -11.01 3.50 14.72
CA GLN A 127 -9.74 3.69 13.99
C GLN A 127 -9.98 4.03 12.52
N GLY A 128 -10.81 3.25 11.81
CA GLY A 128 -11.08 3.46 10.39
C GLY A 128 -11.78 4.80 10.11
N VAL A 129 -12.69 5.22 10.99
CA VAL A 129 -13.37 6.51 10.91
C VAL A 129 -12.40 7.66 11.14
N THR A 130 -11.55 7.58 12.17
CA THR A 130 -10.54 8.60 12.48
C THR A 130 -9.56 8.77 11.31
N VAL A 131 -8.99 7.68 10.80
CA VAL A 131 -8.05 7.73 9.65
C VAL A 131 -8.70 8.32 8.40
N SER A 132 -9.96 7.98 8.15
CA SER A 132 -10.69 8.49 7.00
C SER A 132 -11.02 9.99 7.15
N TRP A 133 -11.37 10.46 8.35
CA TRP A 133 -11.55 11.88 8.65
C TRP A 133 -10.26 12.68 8.45
N GLU A 134 -9.12 12.20 8.94
CA GLU A 134 -7.82 12.86 8.73
C GLU A 134 -7.47 13.01 7.25
N ARG A 135 -7.80 11.99 6.43
CA ARG A 135 -7.62 12.05 4.96
C ARG A 135 -8.59 13.01 4.29
N ILE A 136 -9.86 12.97 4.67
CA ILE A 136 -10.90 13.83 4.11
C ILE A 136 -10.58 15.31 4.38
N THR A 137 -10.13 15.62 5.60
CA THR A 137 -9.77 16.98 6.04
C THR A 137 -8.38 17.43 5.63
N GLY A 138 -7.57 16.53 5.04
CA GLY A 138 -6.22 16.85 4.59
C GLY A 138 -5.17 16.92 5.72
N GLN A 139 -5.52 16.49 6.93
CA GLN A 139 -4.55 16.29 8.02
C GLN A 139 -3.59 15.14 7.74
N ARG A 140 -3.98 14.21 6.84
CA ARG A 140 -3.15 13.09 6.40
C ARG A 140 -3.11 12.99 4.88
N LEU A 141 -1.92 13.08 4.30
CA LEU A 141 -1.70 12.87 2.88
C LEU A 141 -1.85 11.38 2.50
N PRO A 142 -2.21 11.04 1.24
CA PRO A 142 -2.24 9.66 0.79
C PRO A 142 -0.91 8.95 1.10
N TYR A 143 -1.00 7.74 1.65
CA TYR A 143 0.15 6.91 2.06
C TYR A 143 0.96 7.41 3.24
N GLN A 144 0.62 8.57 3.81
CA GLN A 144 1.21 9.05 5.06
C GLN A 144 0.80 8.12 6.20
N GLN A 145 1.72 7.81 7.10
CA GLN A 145 1.61 7.02 8.31
C GLN A 145 1.39 7.95 9.51
N SER A 146 1.14 7.39 10.71
CA SER A 146 0.83 8.19 11.90
C SER A 146 2.04 8.97 12.42
N ASP A 147 3.25 8.60 12.01
CA ASP A 147 4.49 9.33 12.29
C ASP A 147 4.77 10.47 11.29
N GLY A 148 3.84 10.73 10.36
CA GLY A 148 3.97 11.76 9.34
C GLY A 148 4.83 11.36 8.14
N LEU A 149 5.48 10.19 8.16
CA LEU A 149 6.24 9.63 7.04
C LEU A 149 5.33 8.83 6.12
N PHE A 150 5.83 8.43 4.97
CA PHE A 150 5.05 7.71 3.97
C PHE A 150 5.41 6.22 3.96
N GLY A 151 4.48 5.41 3.49
CA GLY A 151 4.69 3.98 3.34
C GLY A 151 3.89 3.37 2.21
N VAL A 152 4.45 2.35 1.59
CA VAL A 152 3.79 1.51 0.61
C VAL A 152 3.80 0.07 1.09
N SER A 153 2.71 -0.64 0.84
CA SER A 153 2.68 -2.09 1.00
C SER A 153 2.20 -2.78 -0.28
N LYS A 154 2.82 -3.92 -0.59
CA LYS A 154 2.42 -4.83 -1.67
C LYS A 154 2.39 -6.25 -1.12
N THR A 155 1.37 -6.99 -1.51
CA THR A 155 1.25 -8.40 -1.17
C THR A 155 1.02 -9.19 -2.44
N LYS A 156 1.68 -10.35 -2.54
CA LYS A 156 1.40 -11.33 -3.59
C LYS A 156 1.61 -12.74 -3.06
N THR A 157 0.65 -13.61 -3.35
CA THR A 157 0.81 -15.05 -3.15
C THR A 157 1.48 -15.64 -4.38
N MET A 158 2.61 -16.33 -4.21
CA MET A 158 3.40 -16.88 -5.31
C MET A 158 4.00 -18.23 -4.93
N ALA A 159 4.41 -19.02 -5.93
CA ALA A 159 5.05 -20.32 -5.73
C ALA A 159 6.53 -20.14 -5.37
N VAL A 160 6.79 -19.49 -4.24
CA VAL A 160 8.13 -19.32 -3.66
C VAL A 160 8.17 -20.04 -2.31
N ASP A 161 9.25 -20.76 -2.04
CA ASP A 161 9.47 -21.34 -0.73
C ASP A 161 9.75 -20.23 0.31
N ALA A 162 9.03 -20.27 1.42
CA ALA A 162 9.13 -19.23 2.44
C ALA A 162 10.47 -19.26 3.17
N ASP A 163 11.03 -20.44 3.40
CA ASP A 163 12.28 -20.63 4.14
C ASP A 163 13.48 -20.27 3.26
N GLU A 164 13.44 -20.61 1.96
CA GLU A 164 14.48 -20.20 1.00
C GLU A 164 14.52 -18.67 0.82
N LEU A 165 13.36 -18.04 0.60
CA LEU A 165 13.30 -16.58 0.50
C LEU A 165 13.74 -15.90 1.80
N ARG A 166 13.38 -16.47 2.95
CA ARG A 166 13.82 -15.97 4.25
C ARG A 166 15.34 -16.07 4.41
N ALA A 167 15.94 -17.18 4.00
CA ALA A 167 17.39 -17.37 4.04
C ALA A 167 18.11 -16.31 3.20
N LEU A 168 17.64 -16.06 1.97
CA LEU A 168 18.19 -15.01 1.10
C LEU A 168 18.05 -13.60 1.70
N LEU A 169 16.92 -13.30 2.34
CA LEU A 169 16.71 -12.00 2.99
C LEU A 169 17.58 -11.78 4.23
N LEU A 170 18.01 -12.86 4.91
CA LEU A 170 18.89 -12.77 6.08
C LEU A 170 20.37 -12.74 5.71
N ASP A 171 20.73 -13.41 4.62
CA ASP A 171 22.10 -13.50 4.13
C ASP A 171 22.52 -12.20 3.40
N PRO A 172 23.72 -11.65 3.66
CA PRO A 172 24.20 -10.47 2.94
C PRO A 172 24.32 -10.67 1.42
N GLU A 173 24.88 -11.79 0.95
CA GLU A 173 25.05 -12.06 -0.49
C GLU A 173 23.68 -12.33 -1.15
N GLY A 174 22.79 -13.01 -0.43
CA GLY A 174 21.39 -13.19 -0.81
C GLY A 174 20.65 -11.86 -0.98
N ARG A 175 20.88 -10.90 -0.08
CA ARG A 175 20.30 -9.54 -0.21
C ARG A 175 20.88 -8.79 -1.39
N ASP A 176 22.18 -8.88 -1.65
CA ASP A 176 22.81 -8.25 -2.82
C ASP A 176 22.25 -8.81 -4.13
N ALA A 177 21.92 -10.12 -4.16
CA ALA A 177 21.26 -10.75 -5.30
C ALA A 177 19.79 -10.29 -5.47
N LEU A 178 19.06 -10.11 -4.36
CA LEU A 178 17.65 -9.67 -4.36
C LEU A 178 17.48 -8.17 -4.64
N PHE A 179 18.45 -7.35 -4.25
CA PHE A 179 18.44 -5.89 -4.35
C PHE A 179 19.72 -5.40 -5.02
N PRO A 180 19.96 -5.76 -6.29
CA PRO A 180 21.16 -5.33 -7.00
C PRO A 180 21.21 -3.80 -7.05
N ASP A 181 22.41 -3.25 -6.87
CA ASP A 181 22.68 -1.81 -6.91
C ASP A 181 21.98 -1.00 -5.79
N MET A 182 21.50 -1.67 -4.72
CA MET A 182 20.94 -1.03 -3.53
C MET A 182 21.71 -1.43 -2.27
N THR A 183 22.06 -0.44 -1.45
CA THR A 183 22.63 -0.74 -0.14
C THR A 183 21.55 -1.22 0.81
N THR A 184 21.75 -2.39 1.42
CA THR A 184 20.81 -2.96 2.38
C THR A 184 21.49 -3.33 3.69
N GLU A 185 20.78 -3.18 4.80
CA GLU A 185 21.25 -3.60 6.12
C GLU A 185 20.15 -4.35 6.87
N LEU A 186 20.45 -5.55 7.39
CA LEU A 186 19.52 -6.29 8.22
C LEU A 186 19.31 -5.57 9.55
N ARG A 187 18.05 -5.24 9.89
CA ARG A 187 17.67 -4.55 11.13
C ARG A 187 16.97 -5.44 12.14
N SER A 188 16.25 -6.47 11.68
CA SER A 188 15.64 -7.45 12.58
C SER A 188 16.66 -8.46 13.08
N ARG A 189 16.36 -9.13 14.20
CA ARG A 189 17.11 -10.33 14.58
C ARG A 189 16.84 -11.45 13.56
N PRO A 190 17.81 -12.34 13.29
CA PRO A 190 17.60 -13.49 12.39
C PRO A 190 16.48 -14.45 12.84
N THR A 191 16.05 -14.38 14.09
CA THR A 191 14.95 -15.19 14.67
C THR A 191 13.60 -14.47 14.66
N SER A 192 13.54 -13.20 14.24
CA SER A 192 12.29 -12.45 14.17
C SER A 192 11.34 -13.05 13.14
N LYS A 193 10.03 -13.02 13.45
CA LYS A 193 8.96 -13.50 12.56
C LYS A 193 8.98 -12.76 11.21
N ASN A 194 9.10 -11.44 11.26
CA ASN A 194 9.18 -10.59 10.08
C ASN A 194 10.64 -10.15 9.90
N VAL A 195 11.13 -10.15 8.66
CA VAL A 195 12.49 -9.70 8.34
C VAL A 195 12.45 -8.21 8.04
N ARG A 196 13.25 -7.43 8.75
CA ARG A 196 13.37 -5.98 8.53
C ARG A 196 14.71 -5.63 7.95
N ILE A 197 14.71 -4.90 6.85
CA ILE A 197 15.88 -4.45 6.11
C ILE A 197 15.80 -2.94 5.99
N ALA A 198 16.85 -2.23 6.41
CA ALA A 198 17.02 -0.82 6.09
C ALA A 198 17.54 -0.70 4.66
N MET A 199 17.02 0.30 3.94
CA MET A 199 17.49 0.71 2.61
C MET A 199 17.92 2.18 2.68
N GLU A 200 18.53 2.70 1.61
CA GLU A 200 18.98 4.10 1.52
C GLU A 200 17.85 5.09 1.86
N GLU A 201 16.66 4.83 1.32
CA GLU A 201 15.44 5.50 1.72
C GLU A 201 14.58 4.50 2.47
N GLY A 202 14.28 4.78 3.74
CA GLY A 202 13.27 4.05 4.50
C GLY A 202 13.69 2.66 5.03
N SER A 203 12.66 1.90 5.43
CA SER A 203 12.82 0.58 6.02
C SER A 203 11.75 -0.36 5.47
N VAL A 204 12.18 -1.56 5.09
CA VAL A 204 11.34 -2.58 4.49
C VAL A 204 11.12 -3.72 5.48
N GLU A 205 9.87 -4.08 5.70
CA GLU A 205 9.47 -5.27 6.44
C GLU A 205 8.90 -6.31 5.47
N PHE A 206 9.46 -7.53 5.52
CA PHE A 206 8.97 -8.70 4.81
C PHE A 206 8.22 -9.60 5.78
N THR A 207 6.96 -9.89 5.45
CA THR A 207 6.15 -10.91 6.13
C THR A 207 5.90 -12.05 5.16
N LEU A 208 6.38 -13.24 5.50
CA LEU A 208 6.22 -14.45 4.71
C LEU A 208 5.19 -15.36 5.40
N THR A 209 4.09 -15.66 4.71
CA THR A 209 3.04 -16.52 5.24
C THR A 209 2.85 -17.73 4.33
N PRO A 210 3.38 -18.91 4.71
CA PRO A 210 3.15 -20.15 3.97
C PRO A 210 1.65 -20.45 3.84
N LYS A 211 1.26 -21.06 2.71
CA LYS A 211 -0.11 -21.47 2.40
C LYS A 211 -0.15 -22.99 2.16
N PRO A 212 -1.32 -23.65 2.37
CA PRO A 212 -1.42 -25.11 2.29
C PRO A 212 -1.06 -25.75 0.93
N ASN A 213 -0.97 -24.97 -0.15
CA ASN A 213 -0.68 -25.43 -1.51
C ASN A 213 0.81 -25.27 -1.90
N GLY A 214 1.71 -25.16 -0.92
CA GLY A 214 3.13 -24.93 -1.18
C GLY A 214 3.45 -23.53 -1.73
N ARG A 215 2.49 -22.60 -1.69
CA ARG A 215 2.71 -21.19 -2.04
C ARG A 215 2.98 -20.37 -0.79
N THR A 216 3.56 -19.19 -0.98
CA THR A 216 3.80 -18.23 0.09
C THR A 216 3.13 -16.91 -0.25
N SER A 217 2.37 -16.36 0.70
CA SER A 217 1.94 -14.97 0.65
C SER A 217 3.09 -14.09 1.14
N VAL A 218 3.70 -13.36 0.22
CA VAL A 218 4.78 -12.41 0.48
C VAL A 218 4.17 -11.02 0.61
N ASN A 219 4.23 -10.43 1.79
CA ASN A 219 3.94 -9.03 2.01
C ASN A 219 5.24 -8.25 2.20
N VAL A 220 5.33 -7.14 1.47
CA VAL A 220 6.42 -6.17 1.57
C VAL A 220 5.82 -4.86 2.03
N ALA A 221 6.28 -4.33 3.16
CA ALA A 221 5.89 -3.03 3.67
C ALA A 221 7.13 -2.12 3.74
N HIS A 222 7.23 -1.17 2.81
CA HIS A 222 8.27 -0.17 2.79
C HIS A 222 7.76 1.11 3.44
N THR A 223 8.32 1.44 4.60
CA THR A 223 7.89 2.53 5.49
C THR A 223 9.01 3.55 5.68
N ARG A 224 8.70 4.66 6.36
CA ARG A 224 9.63 5.77 6.64
C ARG A 224 10.13 6.48 5.37
N LEU A 225 9.31 6.51 4.32
CA LEU A 225 9.60 7.31 3.14
C LEU A 225 9.38 8.80 3.48
N PRO A 226 10.31 9.70 3.15
CA PRO A 226 10.23 11.09 3.60
C PRO A 226 9.19 11.93 2.84
N ASP A 227 8.79 11.50 1.65
CA ASP A 227 7.92 12.27 0.75
C ASP A 227 6.85 11.39 0.09
N HIS A 228 5.65 11.92 -0.06
CA HIS A 228 4.57 11.31 -0.84
C HIS A 228 4.92 11.14 -2.32
N THR A 229 5.80 11.99 -2.88
CA THR A 229 6.13 11.99 -4.31
C THR A 229 6.89 10.73 -4.75
N VAL A 230 7.60 10.07 -3.83
CA VAL A 230 8.34 8.83 -4.12
C VAL A 230 7.47 7.57 -4.04
N VAL A 231 6.29 7.66 -3.41
CA VAL A 231 5.42 6.50 -3.18
C VAL A 231 4.99 5.79 -4.48
N PRO A 232 4.59 6.47 -5.56
CA PRO A 232 4.25 5.80 -6.82
C PRO A 232 5.43 5.01 -7.41
N ALA A 233 6.65 5.56 -7.34
CA ALA A 233 7.84 4.87 -7.85
C ALA A 233 8.13 3.61 -7.04
N TRP A 234 8.01 3.67 -5.71
CA TRP A 234 8.14 2.49 -4.85
C TRP A 234 7.00 1.48 -5.04
N GLN A 235 5.77 1.92 -5.35
CA GLN A 235 4.68 1.01 -5.72
C GLN A 235 4.98 0.21 -6.98
N ASP A 236 5.55 0.85 -7.99
CA ASP A 236 5.91 0.22 -9.26
C ASP A 236 7.09 -0.73 -9.04
N PHE A 237 8.16 -0.26 -8.36
CA PHE A 237 9.31 -1.07 -7.98
C PHE A 237 8.91 -2.38 -7.28
N TRP A 238 8.10 -2.32 -6.21
CA TRP A 238 7.71 -3.53 -5.47
C TRP A 238 6.79 -4.44 -6.28
N THR A 239 6.03 -3.88 -7.22
CA THR A 239 5.23 -4.69 -8.15
C THR A 239 6.16 -5.47 -9.09
N GLU A 240 7.14 -4.79 -9.71
CA GLU A 240 8.13 -5.42 -10.57
C GLU A 240 9.00 -6.44 -9.82
N TRP A 241 9.41 -6.13 -8.60
CA TRP A 241 10.21 -7.03 -7.76
C TRP A 241 9.45 -8.32 -7.44
N LEU A 242 8.18 -8.23 -7.01
CA LEU A 242 7.34 -9.40 -6.75
C LEU A 242 7.04 -10.22 -8.02
N GLU A 243 6.95 -9.57 -9.17
CA GLU A 243 6.81 -10.25 -10.46
C GLU A 243 8.10 -10.95 -10.90
N ALA A 244 9.26 -10.31 -10.72
CA ALA A 244 10.54 -10.90 -11.03
C ALA A 244 10.87 -12.08 -10.11
N LEU A 245 10.54 -11.97 -8.81
CA LEU A 245 10.67 -13.06 -7.86
C LEU A 245 9.81 -14.27 -8.26
N GLU A 246 8.54 -14.05 -8.59
CA GLU A 246 7.65 -15.14 -9.04
C GLU A 246 8.15 -15.80 -10.33
N LYS A 247 8.65 -15.01 -11.30
CA LYS A 247 9.23 -15.55 -12.54
C LYS A 247 10.52 -16.32 -12.32
N SER A 248 11.26 -15.99 -11.26
CA SER A 248 12.50 -16.70 -10.94
C SER A 248 12.18 -18.03 -10.27
N ALA A 249 11.16 -18.06 -9.41
CA ALA A 249 10.75 -19.26 -8.69
C ALA A 249 9.97 -20.29 -9.55
N GLY A 250 9.38 -19.89 -10.69
CA GLY A 250 8.61 -20.76 -11.60
C GLY A 250 9.40 -21.22 -12.82
#